data_AF-A0AA96CA89-F1
#
_entry.id   AF-A0AA96CA89-F1
#
_cell.length_a   1.000
_cell.length_b   1.000
_cell.length_c   1.000
_cell.angle_alpha   90.00
_cell.angle_beta   90.00
_cell.angle_gamma   90.00
#
_symmetry.space_group_name_H-M   'P 1'
#
loop_
_entity.id
_entity.type
_entity.pdbx_description
1 polymer ?
#
loop_
_entity_poly.entity_id
_entity_poly.type
_entity_poly.pdbx_seq_one_letter_code
_entity_poly.pdbx_strand_id
1 'polypeptide(L)'
;MGKSVVLAAASAVLLAGCNAHTVTVPAGGSAIVSQLAMFQLHACTSWEPPRAKLDQPPSNGTAAIGQIKGVITAPSHPCAGKVIDRTVVSYTPRRGFVGQDSLSVTYDYITNDAGGRGNQTDTVTIQVR
;
A
#
# COMPACT_ATOMS: atom_id res chain seq x y z
N MET A 1 -24.89 30.65 23.21
CA MET A 1 -24.86 29.80 21.99
C MET A 1 -23.41 29.63 21.55
N GLY A 2 -22.62 28.83 22.29
CA GLY A 2 -21.26 28.49 21.90
C GLY A 2 -21.32 27.23 21.05
N LYS A 3 -21.13 27.36 19.73
CA LYS A 3 -21.11 26.21 18.83
C LYS A 3 -19.88 25.37 19.16
N SER A 4 -20.10 24.22 19.77
CA SER A 4 -19.12 23.16 19.91
C SER A 4 -18.52 22.87 18.54
N VAL A 5 -17.24 23.20 18.35
CA VAL A 5 -16.46 22.72 17.21
C VAL A 5 -16.29 21.23 17.45
N VAL A 6 -17.11 20.42 16.80
CA VAL A 6 -16.85 19.00 16.66
C VAL A 6 -15.58 18.89 15.83
N LEU A 7 -14.44 18.71 16.49
CA LEU A 7 -13.22 18.21 15.86
C LEU A 7 -13.57 16.80 15.36
N ALA A 8 -14.05 16.71 14.12
CA ALA A 8 -14.16 15.45 13.42
C ALA A 8 -12.72 15.00 13.16
N ALA A 9 -12.17 14.18 14.06
CA ALA A 9 -10.95 13.46 13.80
C ALA A 9 -11.18 12.60 12.55
N ALA A 10 -10.67 13.03 11.41
CA ALA A 10 -10.67 12.23 10.19
C ALA A 10 -9.77 11.03 10.45
N SER A 11 -10.38 9.90 10.83
CA SER A 11 -9.66 8.64 10.98
C SER A 11 -9.17 8.19 9.60
N ALA A 12 -7.91 8.47 9.27
CA ALA A 12 -7.24 7.85 8.15
C ALA A 12 -7.02 6.37 8.48
N VAL A 13 -7.63 5.49 7.71
CA VAL A 13 -7.44 4.04 7.88
C VAL A 13 -6.45 3.56 6.84
N LEU A 14 -5.36 2.98 7.33
CA LEU A 14 -4.45 2.19 6.52
C LEU A 14 -5.19 0.89 6.16
N LEU A 15 -5.27 0.55 4.89
CA LEU A 15 -5.42 -0.86 4.53
C LEU A 15 -4.12 -1.53 4.95
N ALA A 16 -4.06 -2.03 6.19
CA ALA A 16 -2.87 -2.61 6.77
C ALA A 16 -2.43 -3.81 5.91
N GLY A 17 -1.34 -3.63 5.16
CA GLY A 17 -0.52 -4.77 4.78
C GLY A 17 -0.11 -5.48 6.07
N CYS A 18 -0.27 -6.81 6.14
CA CYS A 18 0.38 -7.58 7.19
C CYS A 18 1.87 -7.20 7.21
N ASN A 19 2.45 -6.94 8.38
CA ASN A 19 3.88 -6.57 8.52
C ASN A 19 4.83 -7.62 7.93
N ALA A 20 4.31 -8.82 7.63
CA ALA A 20 4.88 -9.72 6.64
C ALA A 20 3.76 -10.49 5.91
N HIS A 21 3.90 -10.72 4.61
CA HIS A 21 2.97 -11.55 3.85
C HIS A 21 3.62 -12.23 2.65
N THR A 22 2.90 -13.18 2.04
CA THR A 22 3.36 -13.91 0.85
C THR A 22 2.50 -13.60 -0.36
N VAL A 23 3.12 -13.31 -1.49
CA VAL A 23 2.46 -13.10 -2.79
C VAL A 23 2.96 -14.13 -3.79
N THR A 24 2.06 -14.74 -4.56
CA THR A 24 2.43 -15.59 -5.71
C THR A 24 2.54 -14.73 -6.96
N VAL A 25 3.65 -14.84 -7.68
CA VAL A 25 3.88 -14.14 -8.96
C VAL A 25 4.12 -15.18 -10.06
N PRO A 26 3.44 -15.07 -11.22
CA PRO A 26 3.68 -15.96 -12.34
C PRO A 26 5.14 -15.92 -12.81
N ALA A 27 5.72 -17.07 -13.14
CA ALA A 27 7.04 -17.14 -13.76
C ALA A 27 7.08 -16.28 -15.04
N GLY A 28 8.01 -15.32 -15.09
CA GLY A 28 8.16 -14.37 -16.21
C GLY A 28 7.10 -13.26 -16.27
N GLY A 29 6.15 -13.20 -15.33
CA GLY A 29 5.15 -12.14 -15.21
C GLY A 29 5.48 -11.11 -14.13
N SER A 30 4.84 -9.95 -14.21
CA SER A 30 4.93 -8.89 -13.19
C SER A 30 3.66 -8.83 -12.35
N ALA A 31 3.79 -8.45 -11.08
CA ALA A 31 2.64 -8.27 -10.19
C ALA A 31 2.87 -7.13 -9.20
N ILE A 32 1.78 -6.55 -8.69
CA ILE A 32 1.82 -5.69 -7.49
C ILE A 32 1.95 -6.62 -6.28
N VAL A 33 3.01 -6.41 -5.50
CA VAL A 33 3.35 -7.27 -4.35
C VAL A 33 3.23 -6.55 -3.01
N SER A 34 3.12 -5.22 -3.01
CA SER A 34 2.73 -4.44 -1.83
C SER A 34 2.03 -3.17 -2.31
N GLN A 35 1.16 -2.62 -1.46
CA GLN A 35 0.49 -1.37 -1.73
C GLN A 35 0.04 -0.71 -0.43
N LEU A 36 0.00 0.62 -0.42
CA LEU A 36 -0.63 1.38 0.64
C LEU A 36 -1.39 2.56 0.04
N ALA A 37 -2.57 2.82 0.60
CA ALA A 37 -3.44 3.91 0.18
C ALA A 37 -3.91 4.67 1.41
N MET A 38 -4.17 5.96 1.20
CA MET A 38 -4.73 6.85 2.20
C MET A 38 -5.96 7.51 1.63
N PHE A 39 -7.04 7.48 2.40
CA PHE A 39 -8.31 8.05 1.99
C PHE A 39 -9.15 8.40 3.20
N GLN A 40 -10.09 9.33 3.01
CA GLN A 40 -11.01 9.75 4.06
C GLN A 40 -12.16 8.74 4.18
N LEU A 41 -12.39 8.16 5.35
CA LEU A 41 -13.45 7.15 5.53
C LEU A 41 -14.86 7.64 5.20
N HIS A 42 -15.18 8.90 5.51
CA HIS A 42 -16.52 9.45 5.32
C HIS A 42 -16.75 9.95 3.89
N ALA A 43 -15.74 10.57 3.29
CA ALA A 43 -15.83 11.12 1.93
C ALA A 43 -15.42 10.12 0.84
N CYS A 44 -14.69 9.06 1.22
CA CYS A 44 -14.12 8.05 0.34
C CYS A 44 -13.26 8.63 -0.80
N THR A 45 -12.62 9.76 -0.52
CA THR A 45 -11.71 10.49 -1.41
C THR A 45 -10.27 10.17 -1.06
N SER A 46 -9.42 10.09 -2.07
CA SER A 46 -7.98 9.96 -1.89
C SER A 46 -7.43 11.09 -1.03
N TRP A 47 -6.47 10.75 -0.17
CA TRP A 47 -5.57 11.71 0.45
C TRP A 47 -4.20 11.68 -0.24
N GLU A 48 -3.21 12.41 0.29
CA GLU A 48 -1.83 12.31 -0.19
C GLU A 48 -1.39 10.84 -0.14
N PRO A 49 -1.04 10.22 -1.28
CA PRO A 49 -0.61 8.83 -1.26
C PRO A 49 0.70 8.70 -0.47
N PRO A 50 0.87 7.61 0.30
CA PRO A 50 2.09 7.40 1.08
C PRO A 50 3.35 7.44 0.22
N ARG A 51 4.45 7.97 0.73
CA ARG A 51 5.74 7.79 0.07
C ARG A 51 6.29 6.42 0.43
N ALA A 52 6.80 5.69 -0.56
CA ALA A 52 7.42 4.39 -0.33
C ALA A 52 8.94 4.46 -0.56
N LYS A 53 9.67 3.61 0.15
CA LYS A 53 11.10 3.37 -0.05
C LYS A 53 11.36 1.86 0.08
N LEU A 54 12.07 1.30 -0.89
CA LEU A 54 12.62 -0.06 -0.76
C LEU A 54 13.78 -0.02 0.24
N ASP A 55 13.61 -0.73 1.35
CA ASP A 55 14.68 -0.89 2.35
C ASP A 55 15.59 -2.06 1.98
N GLN A 56 14.98 -3.14 1.50
CA GLN A 56 15.70 -4.30 0.96
C GLN A 56 15.13 -4.65 -0.42
N PRO A 57 15.91 -4.48 -1.50
CA PRO A 57 15.48 -4.91 -2.83
C PRO A 57 15.49 -6.44 -2.96
N PRO A 58 14.69 -6.99 -3.90
CA PRO A 58 14.71 -8.41 -4.20
C PRO A 58 16.05 -8.86 -4.79
N SER A 59 16.42 -10.12 -4.53
CA SER A 59 17.67 -10.69 -5.05
C SER A 59 17.50 -11.29 -6.45
N ASN A 60 16.31 -11.82 -6.74
CA ASN A 60 16.03 -12.60 -7.95
C ASN A 60 15.04 -11.90 -8.91
N GLY A 61 14.85 -10.60 -8.75
CA GLY A 61 13.99 -9.80 -9.62
C GLY A 61 14.32 -8.32 -9.55
N THR A 62 13.37 -7.50 -9.98
CA THR A 62 13.42 -6.05 -9.86
C THR A 62 12.10 -5.57 -9.26
N ALA A 63 12.20 -4.65 -8.31
CA ALA A 63 11.04 -3.98 -7.74
C ALA A 63 11.01 -2.52 -8.21
N ALA A 64 9.80 -2.01 -8.46
CA ALA A 64 9.58 -0.61 -8.81
C ALA A 64 8.44 -0.04 -7.96
N ILE A 65 8.59 1.21 -7.55
CA ILE A 65 7.59 1.97 -6.83
C ILE A 65 6.84 2.84 -7.83
N GLY A 66 5.51 2.86 -7.75
CA GLY A 66 4.68 3.70 -8.59
C GLY A 66 3.39 4.13 -7.88
N GLN A 67 2.61 4.96 -8.55
CA GLN A 67 1.28 5.35 -8.11
C GLN A 67 0.25 4.90 -9.14
N ILE A 68 -0.84 4.32 -8.65
CA ILE A 68 -1.97 3.92 -9.48
C ILE A 68 -3.29 4.35 -8.85
N LYS A 69 -4.35 4.32 -9.65
CA LYS A 69 -5.73 4.36 -9.15
C LYS A 69 -6.27 2.94 -9.02
N GLY A 70 -6.87 2.62 -7.88
CA GLY A 70 -7.39 1.27 -7.60
C GLY A 70 -8.72 1.30 -6.87
N VAL A 71 -9.62 0.38 -7.24
CA VAL A 71 -10.93 0.21 -6.61
C VAL A 71 -10.76 -0.43 -5.22
N ILE A 72 -11.46 0.09 -4.22
CA ILE A 72 -11.57 -0.57 -2.91
C ILE A 72 -12.47 -1.80 -3.07
N THR A 73 -11.88 -2.99 -2.99
CA THR A 73 -12.57 -4.28 -3.20
C THR A 73 -13.03 -4.96 -1.91
N ALA A 74 -12.95 -4.28 -0.76
CA ALA A 74 -13.40 -4.81 0.53
C ALA A 74 -14.94 -4.70 0.66
N PRO A 75 -15.71 -5.80 0.52
CA PRO A 75 -17.16 -5.72 0.29
C PRO A 75 -17.96 -5.06 1.43
N SER A 76 -17.49 -5.19 2.67
CA SER A 76 -18.13 -4.60 3.86
C SER A 76 -17.58 -3.22 4.25
N HIS A 77 -16.66 -2.66 3.45
CA HIS A 77 -16.05 -1.38 3.75
C HIS A 77 -16.96 -0.22 3.26
N PRO A 78 -17.16 0.86 4.02
CA PRO A 78 -18.05 1.97 3.63
C PRO A 78 -17.67 2.62 2.29
N CYS A 79 -16.40 2.53 1.92
CA CYS A 79 -15.86 3.00 0.64
C CYS A 79 -15.72 1.92 -0.45
N ALA A 80 -16.33 0.74 -0.30
CA ALA A 80 -16.30 -0.30 -1.33
C ALA A 80 -16.73 0.24 -2.71
N GLY A 81 -16.03 -0.16 -3.77
CA GLY A 81 -16.30 0.30 -5.14
C GLY A 81 -15.74 1.68 -5.48
N LYS A 82 -15.19 2.43 -4.51
CA LYS A 82 -14.56 3.72 -4.78
C LYS A 82 -13.15 3.55 -5.33
N VAL A 83 -12.79 4.45 -6.24
CA VAL A 83 -11.44 4.53 -6.82
C VAL A 83 -10.62 5.48 -5.96
N ILE A 84 -9.49 5.00 -5.47
CA ILE A 84 -8.54 5.80 -4.67
C ILE A 84 -7.13 5.71 -5.25
N ASP A 85 -6.33 6.73 -5.00
CA ASP A 85 -4.90 6.74 -5.33
C ASP A 85 -4.14 5.86 -4.34
N ARG A 86 -3.16 5.12 -4.86
CA ARG A 86 -2.37 4.15 -4.09
C ARG A 86 -0.91 4.24 -4.50
N THR A 87 -0.03 4.12 -3.53
CA THR A 87 1.37 3.83 -3.80
C THR A 87 1.54 2.32 -3.83
N VAL A 88 2.17 1.81 -4.87
CA VAL A 88 2.32 0.37 -5.12
C VAL A 88 3.78 0.01 -5.34
N VAL A 89 4.14 -1.20 -4.93
CA VAL A 89 5.39 -1.86 -5.28
C VAL A 89 5.08 -2.98 -6.25
N SER A 90 5.59 -2.89 -7.47
CA SER A 90 5.55 -3.96 -8.46
C SER A 90 6.83 -4.77 -8.44
N TYR A 91 6.74 -6.07 -8.66
CA TYR A 91 7.87 -6.98 -8.80
C TYR A 91 7.84 -7.67 -10.17
N THR A 92 9.02 -7.82 -10.77
CA THR A 92 9.26 -8.62 -11.97
C THR A 92 10.43 -9.57 -11.71
N PRO A 93 10.25 -10.90 -11.80
CA PRO A 93 11.34 -11.85 -11.61
C PRO A 93 12.36 -11.75 -12.75
N ARG A 94 13.62 -12.10 -12.47
CA ARG A 94 14.62 -12.32 -13.52
C ARG A 94 14.15 -13.42 -14.45
N ARG A 95 14.46 -13.30 -15.74
CA ARG A 95 14.07 -14.30 -16.74
C ARG A 95 14.56 -15.69 -16.32
N GLY A 96 13.63 -16.65 -16.27
CA GLY A 96 13.92 -18.05 -15.91
C GLY A 96 13.94 -18.32 -14.40
N PHE A 97 13.76 -17.33 -13.55
CA PHE A 97 13.67 -17.54 -12.10
C PHE A 97 12.32 -18.17 -11.71
N VAL A 98 12.40 -19.24 -10.91
CA VAL A 98 11.30 -19.93 -10.25
C VAL A 98 11.80 -20.25 -8.84
N GLY A 99 11.01 -19.95 -7.81
CA GLY A 99 11.44 -20.09 -6.42
C GLY A 99 11.01 -18.91 -5.56
N GLN A 100 11.61 -18.81 -4.37
CA GLN A 100 11.30 -17.77 -3.40
C GLN A 100 12.26 -16.57 -3.51
N ASP A 101 11.71 -15.37 -3.46
CA ASP A 101 12.43 -14.10 -3.33
C ASP A 101 11.82 -13.29 -2.17
N SER A 102 12.43 -12.18 -1.80
CA SER A 102 11.86 -11.30 -0.78
C SER A 102 12.27 -9.85 -0.95
N LEU A 103 11.43 -8.94 -0.49
CA LEU A 103 11.76 -7.52 -0.40
C LEU A 103 11.18 -6.92 0.87
N SER A 104 11.71 -5.76 1.27
CA SER A 104 11.15 -4.95 2.34
C SER A 104 10.93 -3.52 1.85
N VAL A 105 9.78 -2.95 2.19
CA VAL A 105 9.38 -1.59 1.83
C VAL A 105 8.85 -0.86 3.07
N THR A 106 9.29 0.38 3.28
CA THR A 106 8.71 1.28 4.26
C THR A 106 7.87 2.34 3.57
N TYR A 107 6.65 2.54 4.08
CA TYR A 107 5.76 3.62 3.71
C TYR A 107 5.77 4.72 4.78
N ASP A 108 5.98 5.95 4.36
CA ASP A 108 5.73 7.17 5.14
C ASP A 108 4.34 7.72 4.78
N TYR A 109 3.47 7.85 5.78
CA TYR A 109 2.09 8.24 5.61
C TYR A 109 1.69 9.36 6.58
N ILE A 110 0.65 10.11 6.25
CA ILE A 110 0.15 11.20 7.08
C ILE A 110 -0.79 10.64 8.16
N THR A 111 -0.71 11.10 9.40
CA THR A 111 -1.57 10.58 10.50
C THR A 111 -2.71 11.52 10.86
N ASN A 112 -2.62 12.80 10.50
CA ASN A 112 -3.62 13.82 10.78
C ASN A 112 -3.48 15.05 9.86
N ASP A 113 -4.51 15.91 9.84
CA ASP A 113 -4.55 17.12 9.01
C ASP A 113 -3.47 18.16 9.38
N ALA A 114 -2.86 18.05 10.56
CA ALA A 114 -1.75 18.89 10.97
C ALA A 114 -0.39 18.42 10.38
N GLY A 115 -0.40 17.39 9.54
CA GLY A 115 0.80 16.90 8.86
C GLY A 115 1.65 15.95 9.70
N GLY A 116 1.09 15.36 10.78
CA GLY A 116 1.75 14.28 11.50
C GLY A 116 2.15 13.15 10.56
N ARG A 117 3.30 12.52 10.79
CA ARG A 117 3.82 11.43 9.95
C ARG A 117 3.96 10.15 10.75
N GLY A 118 3.65 9.04 10.11
CA GLY A 118 3.87 7.68 10.61
C GLY A 118 4.61 6.86 9.57
N ASN A 119 5.23 5.78 10.02
CA ASN A 119 5.89 4.81 9.16
C ASN A 119 5.29 3.41 9.35
N GLN A 120 5.30 2.64 8.26
CA GLN A 120 4.92 1.23 8.28
C GLN A 120 5.86 0.47 7.34
N THR A 121 6.52 -0.56 7.87
CA THR A 121 7.36 -1.47 7.09
C THR A 121 6.60 -2.74 6.76
N ASP A 122 6.70 -3.18 5.51
CA ASP A 122 6.09 -4.40 4.98
C ASP A 122 7.18 -5.30 4.41
N THR A 123 7.28 -6.52 4.93
CA THR A 123 8.19 -7.56 4.42
C THR A 123 7.41 -8.52 3.54
N VAL A 124 7.76 -8.57 2.25
CA VAL A 124 7.06 -9.40 1.28
C VAL A 124 7.90 -10.62 0.91
N THR A 125 7.35 -11.80 1.17
CA THR A 125 7.86 -13.06 0.59
C THR A 125 7.20 -13.27 -0.77
N ILE A 126 7.99 -13.48 -1.81
CA ILE A 126 7.50 -13.62 -3.19
C ILE A 126 7.74 -15.06 -3.62
N GLN A 127 6.67 -15.78 -3.94
CA GLN A 127 6.76 -17.12 -4.51
C GLN A 127 6.54 -17.05 -6.03
N VAL A 128 7.60 -17.29 -6.80
CA VAL A 128 7.55 -17.32 -8.26
C VAL A 128 7.30 -18.73 -8.74
N ARG A 129 6.20 -18.96 -9.46
CA ARG A 129 5.80 -20.26 -10.02
C ARG A 129 4.80 -20.13 -11.16
#